data_AF-A0A936DAD0-F1
#
_entry.id   AF-A0A936DAD0-F1
#
_cell.length_a   1.000
_cell.length_b   1.000
_cell.length_c   1.000
_cell.angle_alpha   90.00
_cell.angle_beta   90.00
_cell.angle_gamma   90.00
#
_symmetry.space_group_name_H-M   'P 1'
#
loop_
_entity.id
_entity.type
_entity.pdbx_description
1 polymer ?
#
loop_
_entity_poly.entity_id
_entity_poly.type
_entity_poly.pdbx_seq_one_letter_code
_entity_poly.pdbx_strand_id
1 'polypeptide(L)'
;MRPKDPCPCRSSASYADCCLPAHDGTKPPAAPRELVRARYSAFALGLGEFLHATLSSDHEDHADGDDVPRRVRELSTAGKGLKYMGVDVLASTDTEALFVAKVFEKGKDRGFAELSRFAWEDGTLRYVGGLLLPKAALPNAIATMPIDAFRAYAEAHPDLVVGG
;
A
#
# COMPACT_ATOMS: atom_id res chain seq x y z
N MET A 1 -10.20 8.35 13.38
CA MET A 1 -10.38 6.93 13.71
C MET A 1 -10.16 6.75 15.19
N ARG A 2 -11.00 5.99 15.91
CA ARG A 2 -10.75 5.66 17.32
C ARG A 2 -10.01 4.32 17.40
N PRO A 3 -9.21 4.05 18.46
CA PRO A 3 -8.47 2.80 18.60
C PRO A 3 -9.31 1.53 18.44
N LYS A 4 -10.55 1.54 18.97
CA LYS A 4 -11.49 0.41 18.92
C LYS A 4 -12.25 0.24 17.59
N ASP A 5 -12.16 1.22 16.69
CA ASP A 5 -12.85 1.11 15.40
C ASP A 5 -12.14 0.05 14.53
N PRO A 6 -12.85 -0.63 13.61
CA PRO A 6 -12.20 -1.59 12.70
C PRO A 6 -11.08 -0.94 11.89
N CYS A 7 -9.94 -1.62 11.79
CA CYS A 7 -8.80 -1.13 11.02
C CYS A 7 -9.18 -0.97 9.52
N PRO A 8 -8.77 0.12 8.83
CA PRO A 8 -9.10 0.31 7.42
C PRO A 8 -8.64 -0.83 6.50
N CYS A 9 -7.49 -1.47 6.82
CA CYS A 9 -7.00 -2.62 6.05
C CYS A 9 -7.93 -3.85 6.12
N ARG A 10 -8.88 -3.88 7.07
CA ARG A 10 -9.87 -4.95 7.26
C ARG A 10 -9.28 -6.34 7.52
N SER A 11 -8.14 -6.40 8.19
CA SER A 11 -7.51 -7.65 8.69
C SER A 11 -8.30 -8.38 9.80
N SER A 12 -9.52 -7.93 10.15
CA SER A 12 -10.37 -8.38 11.26
C SER A 12 -9.96 -7.94 12.68
N ALA A 13 -8.89 -7.16 12.81
CA ALA A 13 -8.48 -6.54 14.08
C ALA A 13 -8.97 -5.08 14.23
N SER A 14 -8.99 -4.59 15.47
CA SER A 14 -9.19 -3.17 15.75
C SER A 14 -8.04 -2.34 15.18
N TYR A 15 -8.22 -1.03 15.01
CA TYR A 15 -7.12 -0.15 14.59
C TYR A 15 -5.94 -0.21 15.56
N ALA A 16 -6.21 -0.25 16.88
CA ALA A 16 -5.22 -0.34 17.95
C ALA A 16 -4.33 -1.60 17.85
N ASP A 17 -4.94 -2.73 17.52
CA ASP A 17 -4.26 -4.02 17.48
C ASP A 17 -3.70 -4.36 16.08
N CYS A 18 -3.79 -3.42 15.13
CA CYS A 18 -3.41 -3.65 13.75
C CYS A 18 -2.43 -2.62 13.20
N CYS A 19 -2.89 -1.50 12.65
CA CYS A 19 -2.02 -0.55 11.96
C CYS A 19 -1.61 0.63 12.85
N LEU A 20 -2.30 0.89 13.97
CA LEU A 20 -1.92 1.97 14.87
C LEU A 20 -0.48 1.83 15.39
N PRO A 21 0.00 0.64 15.82
CA PRO A 21 1.37 0.51 16.33
C PRO A 21 2.45 0.83 15.30
N ALA A 22 2.16 0.60 14.02
CA ALA A 22 3.05 1.03 12.94
C ALA A 22 2.99 2.55 12.76
N HIS A 23 1.79 3.14 12.78
CA HIS A 23 1.59 4.57 12.57
C HIS A 23 2.10 5.45 13.71
N ASP A 24 2.06 4.98 14.95
CA ASP A 24 2.58 5.70 16.13
C ASP A 24 4.03 5.34 16.48
N GLY A 25 4.64 4.41 15.73
CA GLY A 25 6.03 3.99 15.89
C GLY A 25 6.29 3.03 17.05
N THR A 26 5.27 2.60 17.80
CA THR A 26 5.45 1.65 18.92
C THR A 26 5.82 0.24 18.47
N LYS A 27 5.41 -0.16 17.27
CA LYS A 27 5.80 -1.42 16.63
C LYS A 27 5.90 -1.24 15.11
N PRO A 28 7.10 -0.98 14.58
CA PRO A 28 7.33 -0.91 13.14
C PRO A 28 6.95 -2.21 12.43
N PRO A 29 6.51 -2.16 11.16
CA PRO A 29 6.26 -3.36 10.36
C PRO A 29 7.51 -4.22 10.24
N ALA A 30 7.39 -5.52 10.53
CA ALA A 30 8.49 -6.47 10.47
C ALA A 30 8.50 -7.31 9.18
N ALA A 31 7.51 -7.14 8.31
CA ALA A 31 7.38 -7.86 7.04
C ALA A 31 6.62 -7.03 5.97
N PRO A 32 6.88 -7.26 4.67
CA PRO A 32 6.17 -6.59 3.57
C PRO A 32 4.65 -6.58 3.70
N ARG A 33 4.04 -7.71 4.06
CA ARG A 33 2.59 -7.80 4.28
C ARG A 33 2.05 -6.83 5.34
N GLU A 34 2.84 -6.55 6.38
CA GLU A 34 2.45 -5.64 7.46
C GLU A 34 2.56 -4.20 6.97
N LEU A 35 3.63 -3.88 6.24
CA LEU A 35 3.85 -2.55 5.69
C LEU A 35 2.82 -2.20 4.61
N VAL A 36 2.41 -3.14 3.75
CA VAL A 36 1.28 -2.96 2.82
C VAL A 36 0.01 -2.55 3.57
N ARG A 37 -0.34 -3.28 4.64
CA ARG A 37 -1.56 -3.00 5.42
C ARG A 37 -1.49 -1.65 6.12
N ALA A 38 -0.33 -1.30 6.67
CA ALA A 38 -0.09 -0.01 7.31
C ALA A 38 -0.20 1.13 6.28
N ARG A 39 0.53 1.06 5.15
CA ARG A 39 0.46 2.06 4.08
C ARG A 39 -0.95 2.21 3.51
N TYR A 40 -1.66 1.12 3.25
CA TYR A 40 -3.07 1.16 2.84
C TYR A 40 -3.95 1.94 3.85
N SER A 41 -3.78 1.64 5.14
CA SER A 41 -4.54 2.31 6.19
C SER A 41 -4.14 3.76 6.35
N ALA A 42 -2.87 4.10 6.14
CA ALA A 42 -2.37 5.47 6.16
C ALA A 42 -2.97 6.31 5.02
N PHE A 43 -3.08 5.77 3.80
CA PHE A 43 -3.82 6.42 2.72
C PHE A 43 -5.30 6.67 3.07
N ALA A 44 -5.97 5.66 3.66
CA ALA A 44 -7.37 5.77 4.07
C ALA A 44 -7.59 6.83 5.18
N LEU A 45 -6.57 7.10 5.98
CA LEU A 45 -6.62 8.03 7.12
C LEU A 45 -5.95 9.40 6.83
N GLY A 46 -5.30 9.56 5.67
CA GLY A 46 -4.55 10.76 5.32
C GLY A 46 -3.28 10.98 6.14
N LEU A 47 -2.59 9.90 6.54
CA LEU A 47 -1.35 9.97 7.34
C LEU A 47 -0.12 10.13 6.43
N GLY A 48 0.01 11.28 5.78
CA GLY A 48 1.07 11.54 4.80
C GLY A 48 2.49 11.45 5.37
N GLU A 49 2.69 11.83 6.63
CA GLU A 49 3.99 11.70 7.32
C GLU A 49 4.44 10.25 7.37
N PHE A 50 3.55 9.32 7.74
CA PHE A 50 3.85 7.89 7.75
C PHE A 50 4.11 7.35 6.34
N LEU A 51 3.32 7.80 5.34
CA LEU A 51 3.50 7.39 3.96
C LEU A 51 4.86 7.81 3.40
N HIS A 52 5.26 9.06 3.66
CA HIS A 52 6.56 9.60 3.26
C HIS A 52 7.70 8.90 3.99
N ALA A 53 7.60 8.79 5.32
CA ALA A 53 8.61 8.15 6.14
C ALA A 53 8.75 6.65 5.85
N THR A 54 7.85 6.00 5.11
CA THR A 54 7.98 4.59 4.73
C THR A 54 8.38 4.38 3.27
N LEU A 55 8.74 5.44 2.55
CA LEU A 55 9.41 5.34 1.25
C LEU A 55 10.89 5.00 1.46
N SER A 56 11.49 4.27 0.51
CA SER A 56 12.94 4.12 0.45
C SER A 56 13.60 5.45 0.10
N SER A 57 14.86 5.59 0.50
CA SER A 57 15.65 6.79 0.24
C SER A 57 15.84 7.08 -1.26
N ASP A 58 15.72 6.07 -2.11
CA ASP A 58 15.85 6.17 -3.57
C ASP A 58 14.51 6.34 -4.30
N HIS A 59 13.38 6.36 -3.60
CA HIS A 59 12.07 6.52 -4.19
C HIS A 59 11.90 7.95 -4.75
N GLU A 60 11.27 8.11 -5.92
CA GLU A 60 11.12 9.43 -6.56
C GLU A 60 10.35 10.46 -5.71
N ASP A 61 9.38 9.96 -4.93
CA ASP A 61 8.63 10.75 -3.96
C ASP A 61 9.38 11.01 -2.64
N HIS A 62 10.51 10.34 -2.38
CA HIS A 62 11.38 10.63 -1.23
C HIS A 62 12.29 11.81 -1.60
N ALA A 63 11.69 12.98 -1.80
CA ALA A 63 12.42 14.21 -2.11
C ALA A 63 13.10 14.76 -0.86
N ASP A 64 14.37 15.15 -0.98
CA ASP A 64 15.13 15.78 0.11
C ASP A 64 14.86 17.30 0.19
N GLY A 65 14.90 17.85 1.41
CA GLY A 65 14.92 19.30 1.65
C GLY A 65 13.54 19.97 1.76
N ASP A 66 13.40 21.17 1.21
CA ASP A 66 12.21 22.05 1.36
C ASP A 66 10.92 21.48 0.75
N ASP A 67 11.00 20.37 0.01
CA ASP A 67 9.87 19.74 -0.68
C ASP A 67 9.10 18.73 0.17
N VAL A 68 9.69 18.25 1.27
CA VAL A 68 9.07 17.25 2.16
C VAL A 68 7.68 17.71 2.64
N PRO A 69 7.46 18.95 3.11
CA PRO A 69 6.13 19.41 3.52
C PRO A 69 5.10 19.39 2.39
N ARG A 70 5.51 19.68 1.15
CA ARG A 70 4.63 19.60 -0.02
C ARG A 70 4.25 18.15 -0.29
N ARG A 71 5.22 17.24 -0.33
CA ARG A 71 4.98 15.82 -0.59
C ARG A 71 4.11 15.18 0.48
N VAL A 72 4.37 15.46 1.76
CA VAL A 72 3.53 15.00 2.88
C VAL A 72 2.09 15.49 2.70
N ARG A 73 1.89 16.74 2.30
CA ARG A 73 0.54 17.29 2.04
C ARG A 73 -0.14 16.59 0.86
N GLU A 74 0.59 16.31 -0.20
CA GLU A 74 0.08 15.57 -1.36
C GLU A 74 -0.36 14.15 -0.94
N LEU A 75 0.50 13.40 -0.26
CA LEU A 75 0.20 12.07 0.27
C LEU A 75 -0.99 12.07 1.25
N SER A 76 -1.06 13.07 2.13
CA SER A 76 -2.17 13.24 3.09
C SER A 76 -3.52 13.48 2.39
N THR A 77 -3.50 13.95 1.15
CA THR A 77 -4.71 14.28 0.38
C THR A 77 -4.97 13.37 -0.81
N ALA A 78 -4.04 12.47 -1.14
CA ALA A 78 -4.16 11.50 -2.24
C ALA A 78 -5.42 10.61 -2.13
N GLY A 79 -5.85 10.31 -0.90
CA GLY A 79 -7.07 9.53 -0.63
C GLY A 79 -8.38 10.32 -0.69
N LYS A 80 -8.36 11.65 -0.91
CA LYS A 80 -9.60 12.46 -0.86
C LYS A 80 -10.57 12.05 -1.97
N GLY A 81 -11.82 11.79 -1.58
CA GLY A 81 -12.86 11.33 -2.50
C GLY A 81 -12.83 9.82 -2.79
N LEU A 82 -11.83 9.10 -2.28
CA LEU A 82 -11.73 7.65 -2.34
C LEU A 82 -12.34 7.01 -1.10
N LYS A 83 -12.95 5.85 -1.30
CA LYS A 83 -13.54 5.00 -0.26
C LYS A 83 -12.74 3.70 -0.18
N TYR A 84 -11.96 3.57 0.88
CA TYR A 84 -11.10 2.41 1.17
C TYR A 84 -11.90 1.32 1.87
N MET A 85 -12.10 0.18 1.20
CA MET A 85 -12.97 -0.91 1.66
C MET A 85 -12.23 -2.13 2.23
N GLY A 86 -10.91 -2.20 2.05
CA GLY A 86 -10.04 -3.24 2.57
C GLY A 86 -8.91 -3.57 1.60
N VAL A 87 -7.90 -4.28 2.12
CA VAL A 87 -6.79 -4.81 1.33
C VAL A 87 -6.57 -6.27 1.66
N ASP A 88 -6.51 -7.10 0.63
CA ASP A 88 -6.21 -8.53 0.74
C ASP A 88 -4.77 -8.75 0.28
N VAL A 89 -3.86 -9.05 1.21
CA VAL A 89 -2.49 -9.47 0.87
C VAL A 89 -2.54 -10.95 0.50
N LEU A 90 -2.33 -11.24 -0.78
CA LEU A 90 -2.48 -12.57 -1.39
C LEU A 90 -1.22 -13.42 -1.20
N ALA A 91 -0.05 -12.80 -1.36
CA ALA A 91 1.25 -13.44 -1.17
C ALA A 91 2.27 -12.43 -0.64
N SER A 92 3.28 -12.91 0.09
CA SER A 92 4.36 -12.09 0.62
C SER A 92 5.63 -12.93 0.73
N THR A 93 6.75 -12.32 0.39
CA THR A 93 8.12 -12.80 0.67
C THR A 93 8.77 -11.85 1.68
N ASP A 94 10.09 -11.91 1.81
CA ASP A 94 10.87 -10.99 2.64
C ASP A 94 11.01 -9.59 2.01
N THR A 95 10.86 -9.48 0.69
CA THR A 95 11.06 -8.23 -0.07
C THR A 95 9.90 -7.85 -0.98
N GLU A 96 8.88 -8.69 -1.11
CA GLU A 96 7.74 -8.43 -2.00
C GLU A 96 6.41 -8.75 -1.32
N ALA A 97 5.35 -8.07 -1.73
CA ALA A 97 3.99 -8.42 -1.37
C ALA A 97 3.02 -8.15 -2.53
N LEU A 98 2.24 -9.18 -2.89
CA LEU A 98 1.13 -9.07 -3.84
C LEU A 98 -0.17 -8.87 -3.06
N PHE A 99 -0.92 -7.83 -3.39
CA PHE A 99 -2.20 -7.55 -2.76
C PHE A 99 -3.25 -7.02 -3.72
N VAL A 100 -4.51 -7.08 -3.30
CA VAL A 100 -5.65 -6.43 -3.97
C VAL A 100 -6.25 -5.38 -3.04
N ALA A 101 -6.24 -4.13 -3.48
CA ALA A 101 -6.89 -3.02 -2.82
C ALA A 101 -8.32 -2.84 -3.34
N LYS A 102 -9.29 -2.79 -2.43
CA LYS A 102 -10.69 -2.48 -2.74
C LYS A 102 -10.92 -1.00 -2.47
N VAL A 103 -10.96 -0.19 -3.53
CA VAL A 103 -11.10 1.27 -3.46
C VAL A 103 -12.20 1.71 -4.41
N PHE A 104 -13.05 2.64 -3.98
CA PHE A 104 -14.13 3.18 -4.79
C PHE A 104 -14.07 4.69 -4.86
N GLU A 105 -14.41 5.25 -6.02
CA GLU A 105 -14.53 6.69 -6.23
C GLU A 105 -15.91 6.99 -6.80
N LYS A 106 -16.72 7.81 -6.10
CA LYS A 106 -18.09 8.16 -6.53
C LYS A 106 -18.93 6.92 -6.94
N GLY A 107 -18.76 5.81 -6.20
CA GLY A 107 -19.46 4.54 -6.45
C GLY A 107 -18.86 3.63 -7.52
N LYS A 108 -17.83 4.08 -8.26
CA LYS A 108 -17.13 3.27 -9.26
C LYS A 108 -15.96 2.51 -8.63
N ASP A 109 -15.80 1.23 -9.00
CA ASP A 109 -14.65 0.42 -8.56
C ASP A 109 -13.38 1.01 -9.18
N ARG A 110 -12.44 1.40 -8.31
CA ARG A 110 -11.08 1.88 -8.61
C ARG A 110 -10.05 0.98 -7.94
N GLY A 111 -10.44 -0.23 -7.57
CA GLY A 111 -9.55 -1.21 -6.99
C GLY A 111 -8.45 -1.59 -7.97
N PHE A 112 -7.39 -2.16 -7.40
CA PHE A 112 -6.21 -2.57 -8.14
C PHE A 112 -5.55 -3.75 -7.44
N ALA A 113 -4.72 -4.47 -8.19
CA ALA A 113 -3.70 -5.32 -7.62
C ALA A 113 -2.34 -4.68 -7.78
N GLU A 114 -1.47 -4.91 -6.80
CA GLU A 114 -0.11 -4.41 -6.83
C GLU A 114 0.84 -5.48 -6.29
N LEU A 115 1.95 -5.67 -7.00
CA LEU A 115 3.14 -6.34 -6.49
C LEU A 115 4.14 -5.29 -6.05
N SER A 116 4.14 -4.96 -4.76
CA SER A 116 5.09 -4.01 -4.17
C SER A 116 6.43 -4.68 -3.86
N ARG A 117 7.50 -3.89 -3.96
CA ARG A 117 8.86 -4.23 -3.55
C ARG A 117 9.28 -3.41 -2.34
N PHE A 118 10.08 -4.03 -1.49
CA PHE A 118 10.56 -3.47 -0.23
C PHE A 118 12.04 -3.76 -0.02
N ALA A 119 12.71 -2.86 0.68
CA ALA A 119 14.09 -3.00 1.12
C ALA A 119 14.21 -2.68 2.60
N TRP A 120 15.19 -3.28 3.28
CA TRP A 120 15.57 -2.90 4.63
C TRP A 120 16.62 -1.81 4.56
N GLU A 121 16.31 -0.64 5.12
CA GLU A 121 17.23 0.49 5.27
C GLU A 121 17.37 0.79 6.76
N ASP A 122 18.59 0.73 7.29
CA ASP A 122 18.89 0.97 8.72
C ASP A 122 17.96 0.22 9.68
N GLY A 123 17.66 -1.06 9.36
CA GLY A 123 16.79 -1.91 10.16
C GLY A 123 15.29 -1.58 10.07
N THR A 124 14.89 -0.70 9.15
CA THR A 124 13.49 -0.35 8.87
C THR A 124 13.09 -0.80 7.49
N LEU A 125 11.93 -1.43 7.36
CA LEU A 125 11.39 -1.83 6.06
C LEU A 125 10.82 -0.61 5.31
N ARG A 126 11.23 -0.42 4.06
CA ARG A 126 10.86 0.72 3.20
C ARG A 126 10.24 0.25 1.89
N TYR A 127 9.30 1.03 1.38
CA TYR A 127 8.65 0.83 0.10
C TYR A 127 9.51 1.40 -1.04
N VAL A 128 9.87 0.53 -1.97
CA VAL A 128 10.74 0.86 -3.12
C VAL A 128 9.93 1.23 -4.36
N GLY A 129 8.73 0.65 -4.51
CA GLY A 129 7.90 0.80 -5.71
C GLY A 129 7.13 -0.48 -5.99
N GLY A 130 6.28 -0.48 -7.02
CA GLY A 130 5.42 -1.62 -7.31
C GLY A 130 5.02 -1.76 -8.77
N LEU A 131 4.51 -2.93 -9.13
CA LEU A 131 3.80 -3.17 -10.38
C LEU A 131 2.30 -3.13 -10.10
N LEU A 132 1.60 -2.11 -10.60
CA LEU A 132 0.18 -1.89 -10.33
C LEU A 132 -0.67 -2.17 -11.58
N LEU A 133 -1.70 -2.97 -11.41
CA LEU A 133 -2.69 -3.30 -12.44
C LEU A 133 -4.10 -2.95 -11.96
N PRO A 134 -4.92 -2.24 -12.76
CA PRO A 134 -6.31 -1.98 -12.43
C PRO A 134 -7.09 -3.28 -12.25
N LYS A 135 -7.93 -3.37 -11.21
CA LYS A 135 -8.69 -4.59 -10.91
C LYS A 135 -9.61 -5.01 -12.07
N ALA A 136 -10.13 -4.03 -12.82
CA ALA A 136 -10.97 -4.29 -13.99
C ALA A 136 -10.23 -5.02 -15.14
N ALA A 137 -8.90 -4.99 -15.14
CA ALA A 137 -8.07 -5.63 -16.14
C ALA A 137 -7.51 -6.99 -15.67
N LEU A 138 -7.76 -7.38 -14.41
CA LEU A 138 -7.22 -8.62 -13.85
C LEU A 138 -8.08 -9.82 -14.23
N PRO A 139 -7.47 -11.00 -14.41
CA PRO A 139 -8.23 -12.23 -14.57
C PRO A 139 -8.94 -12.61 -13.26
N ASN A 140 -10.06 -13.32 -13.37
CA ASN A 140 -10.83 -13.81 -12.22
C ASN A 140 -10.00 -14.65 -11.23
N ALA A 141 -8.91 -15.26 -11.69
CA ALA A 141 -8.02 -16.10 -10.89
C ALA A 141 -7.05 -15.31 -9.97
N ILE A 142 -7.10 -13.98 -9.93
CA ILE A 142 -6.16 -13.16 -9.15
C ILE A 142 -6.06 -13.59 -7.68
N ALA A 143 -7.18 -14.00 -7.05
CA ALA A 143 -7.22 -14.34 -5.63
C ALA A 143 -6.29 -15.50 -5.22
N THR A 144 -5.88 -16.34 -6.17
CA THR A 144 -4.97 -17.48 -5.95
C THR A 144 -3.72 -17.38 -6.81
N MET A 145 -3.46 -16.22 -7.41
CA MET A 145 -2.35 -16.04 -8.34
C MET A 145 -1.03 -15.92 -7.57
N PRO A 146 -0.01 -16.74 -7.89
CA PRO A 146 1.32 -16.58 -7.32
C PRO A 146 2.02 -15.34 -7.89
N ILE A 147 3.01 -14.82 -7.16
CA ILE A 147 3.78 -13.62 -7.55
C ILE A 147 4.32 -13.72 -8.97
N ASP A 148 4.95 -14.84 -9.34
CA ASP A 148 5.55 -14.99 -10.68
C ASP A 148 4.51 -14.97 -11.80
N ALA A 149 3.31 -15.51 -11.56
CA ALA A 149 2.22 -15.44 -12.53
C ALA A 149 1.66 -14.03 -12.68
N PHE A 150 1.58 -13.27 -11.58
CA PHE A 150 1.22 -11.85 -11.64
C PHE A 150 2.25 -11.03 -12.40
N ARG A 151 3.54 -11.26 -12.13
CA ARG A 151 4.65 -10.61 -12.83
C ARG A 151 4.62 -10.91 -14.33
N ALA A 152 4.51 -12.19 -14.70
CA ALA A 152 4.40 -12.60 -16.10
C ALA A 152 3.15 -12.00 -16.80
N TYR A 153 2.03 -11.89 -16.08
CA TYR A 153 0.84 -11.24 -16.61
C TYR A 153 1.07 -9.74 -16.88
N ALA A 154 1.68 -9.02 -15.93
CA ALA A 154 2.03 -7.61 -16.11
C ALA A 154 3.02 -7.40 -17.26
N GLU A 155 4.04 -8.26 -17.40
CA GLU A 155 5.01 -8.21 -18.51
C GLU A 155 4.36 -8.44 -19.87
N ALA A 156 3.36 -9.33 -19.94
CA ALA A 156 2.60 -9.59 -21.16
C ALA A 156 1.61 -8.46 -21.52
N HIS A 157 1.29 -7.56 -20.58
CA HIS A 157 0.33 -6.47 -20.76
C HIS A 157 0.88 -5.14 -20.24
N PRO A 158 1.99 -4.64 -20.82
CA PRO A 158 2.66 -3.43 -20.34
C PRO A 158 1.78 -2.17 -20.48
N ASP A 159 0.80 -2.18 -21.39
CA ASP A 159 -0.19 -1.13 -21.58
C ASP A 159 -1.18 -0.99 -20.41
N LEU A 160 -1.32 -2.03 -19.58
CA LEU A 160 -2.18 -2.04 -18.40
C LEU A 160 -1.46 -1.62 -17.13
N VAL A 161 -0.13 -1.64 -17.12
CA VAL A 161 0.67 -1.26 -15.96
C VAL A 161 0.56 0.24 -15.76
N VAL A 162 0.10 0.65 -14.58
CA VAL A 162 0.04 2.04 -14.17
C VAL A 162 1.08 2.26 -13.08
N GLY A 163 1.64 3.46 -13.02
CA GLY A 163 2.71 3.82 -12.08
C GLY A 163 2.39 3.41 -10.64
N GLY A 164 3.41 3.00 -9.90
CA GLY A 164 3.37 2.62 -8.49
C GLY A 164 4.52 3.24 -7.72
#